data_AF-A0A7W1SUN1-F1
#
_entry.id   AF-A0A7W1SUN1-F1
#
_cell.length_a   1.000
_cell.length_b   1.000
_cell.length_c   1.000
_cell.angle_alpha   90.00
_cell.angle_beta   90.00
_cell.angle_gamma   90.00
#
_symmetry.space_group_name_H-M   'P 1'
#
loop_
_entity.id
_entity.type
_entity.pdbx_description
1 polymer ?
#
loop_
_entity_poly.entity_id
_entity_poly.type
_entity_poly.pdbx_seq_one_letter_code
_entity_poly.pdbx_strand_id
1 'polypeptide(L)' 'MTAHDAGTDRPDAALHSAPAHDLGAAPARPTPVRTCVGCRKRSPADSLLRVVAVNGVVTPDLRRRLPGRGAW' A
#
# COMPACT_ATOMS: atom_id res chain seq x y z
N MET A 1 30.30 -45.10 -38.93
CA MET A 1 28.86 -44.81 -38.98
C MET A 1 28.46 -44.36 -37.60
N THR A 2 28.36 -43.03 -37.38
CA THR A 2 27.61 -42.27 -36.34
C THR A 2 27.65 -42.75 -34.87
N ALA A 3 27.85 -41.93 -33.84
CA ALA A 3 27.77 -40.47 -33.71
C ALA A 3 28.62 -39.98 -32.52
N HIS A 4 29.03 -38.72 -32.59
CA HIS A 4 29.44 -37.91 -31.45
C HIS A 4 28.21 -37.53 -30.62
N ASP A 5 28.32 -37.60 -29.29
CA ASP A 5 27.52 -36.81 -28.35
C ASP A 5 28.49 -36.35 -27.26
N ALA A 6 29.07 -35.15 -27.36
CA ALA A 6 28.49 -33.83 -27.09
C ALA A 6 28.18 -33.66 -25.59
N GLY A 7 28.91 -32.72 -24.99
CA GLY A 7 28.99 -32.50 -23.55
C GLY A 7 27.64 -32.25 -22.90
N THR A 8 27.44 -32.88 -21.75
CA THR A 8 26.43 -32.42 -20.80
C THR A 8 27.09 -31.37 -19.91
N ASP A 9 26.93 -30.13 -20.35
CA ASP A 9 27.08 -28.91 -19.58
C ASP A 9 26.28 -29.00 -18.26
N ARG A 10 26.82 -28.44 -17.18
CA ARG A 10 26.17 -28.36 -15.86
C ARG A 10 25.04 -27.34 -15.94
N PRO A 11 23.82 -27.63 -15.46
CA PRO A 11 22.98 -26.58 -14.95
C PRO A 11 23.22 -26.42 -13.45
N ASP A 12 23.95 -25.36 -13.11
CA ASP A 12 23.79 -24.63 -11.86
C ASP A 12 22.35 -24.10 -11.80
N ALA A 13 21.44 -24.84 -11.16
CA ALA A 13 20.02 -24.49 -11.06
C ALA A 13 19.54 -24.46 -9.60
N ALA A 14 20.43 -24.18 -8.65
CA ALA A 14 20.11 -24.09 -7.23
C ALA A 14 20.01 -22.64 -6.70
N LEU A 15 19.73 -21.66 -7.56
CA LEU A 15 19.63 -20.24 -7.16
C LEU A 15 18.25 -19.59 -7.35
N HIS A 16 17.19 -20.35 -7.65
CA HIS A 16 15.84 -19.78 -7.54
C HIS A 16 15.37 -19.93 -6.09
N SER A 17 15.80 -19.00 -5.24
CA SER A 17 15.14 -18.76 -3.95
C SER A 17 13.65 -18.58 -4.22
N ALA A 18 12.83 -19.54 -3.78
CA ALA A 18 11.38 -19.42 -3.86
C ALA A 18 10.95 -18.13 -3.14
N PRO A 19 10.06 -17.31 -3.74
CA PRO A 19 9.64 -16.10 -3.08
C PRO A 19 8.80 -16.48 -1.86
N ALA A 20 9.07 -15.85 -0.72
CA ALA A 20 8.21 -15.92 0.46
C ALA A 20 6.89 -15.19 0.17
N HIS A 21 6.01 -15.80 -0.60
CA HIS A 21 4.65 -15.34 -0.83
C HIS A 21 3.73 -16.46 -0.42
N ASP A 22 3.28 -16.42 0.83
CA ASP A 22 1.85 -16.48 1.20
C ASP A 22 1.69 -16.87 2.68
N LEU A 23 2.28 -16.06 3.58
CA LEU A 23 1.77 -15.99 4.95
C LEU A 23 0.54 -15.08 4.88
N GLY A 24 -0.59 -15.65 4.48
CA GLY A 24 -1.83 -14.97 4.09
C GLY A 24 -2.02 -13.58 4.71
N ALA A 25 -2.20 -12.58 3.84
CA ALA A 25 -2.38 -11.20 4.26
C ALA A 25 -3.59 -11.10 5.19
N ALA A 26 -3.38 -10.59 6.40
CA ALA A 26 -4.47 -10.29 7.32
C ALA A 26 -5.51 -9.39 6.61
N PRO A 27 -6.82 -9.60 6.83
CA PRO A 27 -7.84 -8.83 6.15
C PRO A 27 -7.64 -7.34 6.44
N ALA A 28 -7.63 -6.54 5.37
CA ALA A 28 -7.50 -5.10 5.49
C ALA A 28 -8.65 -4.54 6.34
N ARG A 29 -8.34 -3.65 7.28
CA ARG A 29 -9.40 -2.95 8.03
C ARG A 29 -10.20 -2.08 7.06
N PRO A 30 -11.53 -2.02 7.22
CA PRO A 30 -12.36 -1.17 6.37
C PRO A 30 -11.97 0.30 6.54
N THR A 31 -11.88 1.03 5.42
CA THR A 31 -11.66 2.48 5.45
C THR A 31 -12.82 3.16 6.19
N PRO A 32 -12.55 4.01 7.20
CA PRO A 32 -13.60 4.75 7.88
C PRO A 32 -14.36 5.66 6.91
N VAL A 33 -15.69 5.69 7.00
CA VAL A 33 -16.52 6.67 6.27
C VAL A 33 -16.59 7.97 7.06
N ARG A 34 -16.36 9.09 6.38
CA ARG A 34 -16.41 10.45 6.96
C ARG A 34 -17.36 11.33 6.16
N THR A 35 -17.75 12.44 6.76
CA THR A 35 -18.58 13.46 6.13
C THR A 35 -17.69 14.60 5.68
N CYS A 36 -17.73 14.94 4.39
CA CYS A 36 -17.05 16.11 3.87
C CYS A 36 -17.61 17.39 4.52
N VAL A 37 -16.73 18.23 5.06
CA VAL A 37 -17.07 19.48 5.73
C VAL A 37 -17.58 20.52 4.74
N GLY A 38 -17.10 20.49 3.48
CA GLY A 38 -17.50 21.43 2.43
C GLY A 38 -18.88 21.14 1.83
N CYS A 39 -19.13 19.88 1.45
CA CYS A 39 -20.36 19.51 0.72
C CYS A 39 -21.31 18.57 1.47
N ARG A 40 -20.96 18.13 2.69
CA ARG A 40 -21.76 17.27 3.58
C ARG A 40 -22.04 15.85 3.06
N LYS A 41 -21.50 15.45 1.91
CA LYS A 41 -21.56 14.08 1.41
C LYS A 41 -20.72 13.14 2.27
N ARG A 42 -21.17 11.89 2.43
CA ARG A 42 -20.43 10.81 3.11
C ARG A 42 -19.57 10.06 2.10
N SER A 43 -18.28 9.88 2.38
CA SER A 43 -17.36 9.14 1.52
C SER A 43 -16.30 8.41 2.35
N PRO A 44 -15.63 7.39 1.80
CA PRO A 44 -14.43 6.80 2.41
C PRO A 44 -13.38 7.86 2.75
N ALA A 45 -12.68 7.70 3.87
CA ALA A 45 -11.68 8.67 4.30
C ALA A 45 -10.53 8.82 3.27
N ASP A 46 -10.12 7.76 2.57
CA ASP A 46 -9.13 7.79 1.49
C ASP A 46 -9.52 8.67 0.29
N SER A 47 -10.82 8.90 0.05
CA SER A 47 -11.30 9.80 -0.99
C SER A 47 -11.47 11.25 -0.54
N LEU A 48 -11.11 11.59 0.71
CA LEU A 48 -11.25 12.92 1.30
C LEU A 48 -9.90 13.46 1.79
N LEU A 49 -9.74 14.78 1.70
CA LEU A 49 -8.59 15.48 2.28
C LEU A 49 -8.83 15.73 3.76
N ARG A 50 -7.95 15.21 4.63
CA ARG A 50 -7.91 15.66 6.02
C ARG A 50 -7.26 17.03 6.10
N VAL A 51 -7.90 17.96 6.82
CA VAL A 51 -7.30 19.24 7.21
C VAL A 51 -7.23 19.33 8.73
N VAL A 52 -6.24 20.05 9.25
CA VAL A 52 -6.01 20.19 10.70
C VAL A 52 -5.78 21.65 11.05
N ALA A 53 -6.37 22.09 12.17
CA ALA A 53 -6.08 23.41 12.73
C ALA A 53 -4.77 23.35 13.54
N VAL A 54 -3.72 24.00 13.05
CA VAL A 54 -2.42 24.15 13.72
C VAL A 54 -2.17 25.63 13.95
N ASN A 55 -2.07 26.05 15.20
CA ASN A 55 -1.86 27.46 15.58
C ASN A 55 -2.85 28.43 14.90
N GLY A 56 -4.12 28.03 14.77
CA GLY A 56 -5.17 28.82 14.14
C GLY A 56 -5.20 28.77 12.60
N VAL A 57 -4.27 28.06 11.96
CA VAL A 57 -4.20 27.91 10.50
C VAL A 57 -4.71 26.54 10.05
N VAL A 58 -5.53 26.52 9.01
CA VAL A 58 -6.00 25.28 8.38
C VAL A 58 -4.89 24.72 7.49
N THR A 59 -4.35 23.57 7.87
CA THR A 59 -3.23 22.91 7.17
C THR A 59 -3.69 21.60 6.53
N PRO A 60 -3.41 21.35 5.23
CA PRO A 60 -3.63 20.05 4.60
C PRO A 60 -2.79 18.95 5.24
N ASP A 61 -3.42 17.86 5.68
CA ASP A 61 -2.74 16.69 6.26
C ASP A 61 -2.87 15.47 5.33
N LEU A 62 -2.10 15.51 4.25
CA LEU A 62 -2.10 14.48 3.20
C LEU A 62 -1.77 13.08 3.74
N ARG A 63 -0.92 12.99 4.78
CA ARG A 63 -0.46 11.72 5.36
C ARG A 63 -1.25 11.29 6.59
N ARG A 64 -2.17 12.12 7.10
CA ARG A 64 -3.01 11.87 8.28
C ARG A 64 -2.20 11.70 9.56
N ARG A 65 -1.16 12.51 9.74
CA ARG A 65 -0.22 12.41 10.88
C ARG A 65 -0.12 13.66 11.72
N LEU A 66 -0.72 14.77 11.28
CA LEU A 66 -0.61 16.03 12.02
C LEU A 66 -1.48 15.98 13.30
N PRO A 67 -0.94 16.41 14.46
CA PRO A 67 -1.69 16.47 15.71
C PRO A 67 -2.69 17.63 15.71
N GLY A 68 -3.76 17.51 16.49
CA GLY A 68 -4.76 18.57 16.69
C GLY A 68 -6.15 18.23 16.16
N ARG A 69 -7.03 19.24 16.12
CA ARG A 69 -8.43 19.10 15.67
C ARG A 69 -8.47 18.97 14.15
N GLY A 70 -8.95 17.83 13.66
CA GLY A 70 -9.05 17.54 12.23
C GLY A 70 -10.48 17.57 11.70
N ALA A 71 -10.62 17.91 10.42
CA ALA A 71 -11.84 17.80 9.62
C ALA A 71 -11.56 17.03 8.32
N TRP A 72 -12.63 16.58 7.67
CA TRP A 72 -12.64 15.78 6.44
C TRP A 72 -13.55 16.42 5.41
#